data_AF-A0A7L1GVI4-F1
#
_entry.id   AF-A0A7L1GVI4-F1
#
_cell.length_a   1.000
_cell.length_b   1.000
_cell.length_c   1.000
_cell.angle_alpha   90.00
_cell.angle_beta   90.00
_cell.angle_gamma   90.00
#
_symmetry.space_group_name_H-M   'P 1'
#
loop_
_entity.id
_entity.type
_entity.pdbx_description
1 polymer ?
#
loop_
_entity_poly.entity_id
_entity_poly.type
_entity_poly.pdbx_seq_one_letter_code
_entity_poly.pdbx_strand_id
1 'polypeptide(L)'
;VLMDILPSCCVPIAKREILPTGTFGLACWLSGLIFIHRKKREESITTLAEVADSLHKENFCVLIFPEGTRNHGGSLLPFKRGAFQLAVRAQLPVIPVVISSYCDFYNQQEKKFTPGKSIIQVLPEVETTGLGPEDGPKLTEQAHDSMLATYQRIS
;
A
#
# COMPACT_ATOMS: atom_id res chain seq x y z
N VAL A 1 7.07 10.95 9.22
CA VAL A 1 7.66 9.60 9.36
C VAL A 1 7.58 8.81 8.06
N LEU A 2 6.41 8.29 7.63
CA LEU A 2 6.35 7.55 6.36
C LEU A 2 6.66 8.44 5.14
N MET A 3 6.13 9.66 5.12
CA MET A 3 6.41 10.65 4.07
C MET A 3 7.89 11.09 4.00
N ASP A 4 8.69 10.85 5.05
CA ASP A 4 10.12 11.22 5.04
C ASP A 4 10.98 10.17 4.33
N ILE A 5 10.45 8.94 4.18
CA ILE A 5 11.15 7.80 3.57
C ILE A 5 10.68 7.60 2.13
N LEU A 6 9.44 8.00 1.82
CA LEU A 6 8.86 7.87 0.49
C LEU A 6 9.44 8.91 -0.48
N PRO A 7 9.56 8.59 -1.78
CA PRO A 7 9.94 9.56 -2.79
C PRO A 7 8.98 10.75 -2.82
N SER A 8 9.48 11.92 -3.24
CA SER A 8 8.76 13.20 -3.25
C SER A 8 7.46 13.19 -4.08
N CYS A 9 7.29 12.21 -4.96
CA CYS A 9 6.13 12.05 -5.85
C CYS A 9 5.30 10.80 -5.50
N CYS A 10 5.15 10.45 -4.21
CA CYS A 10 4.38 9.28 -3.80
C CYS A 10 2.91 9.62 -3.55
N VAL A 11 2.01 9.01 -4.33
CA VAL A 11 0.57 9.22 -4.22
C VAL A 11 -0.07 8.02 -3.52
N PRO A 12 -0.61 8.18 -2.30
CA PRO A 12 -1.29 7.10 -1.61
C PRO A 12 -2.71 6.89 -2.14
N ILE A 13 -3.12 5.62 -2.14
CA ILE A 13 -4.48 5.24 -2.49
C ILE A 13 -5.40 5.37 -1.27
N ALA A 14 -6.43 6.20 -1.40
CA ALA A 14 -7.44 6.42 -0.38
C ALA A 14 -8.77 5.72 -0.71
N LYS A 15 -9.56 5.49 0.34
CA LYS A 15 -10.96 5.07 0.24
C LYS A 15 -11.80 6.22 -0.32
N ARG A 16 -12.67 5.97 -1.31
CA ARG A 16 -13.60 7.01 -1.80
C ARG A 16 -14.50 7.55 -0.69
N GLU A 17 -14.80 6.74 0.31
CA GLU A 17 -15.58 7.14 1.48
C GLU A 17 -14.91 8.22 2.34
N ILE A 18 -13.63 8.55 2.10
CA ILE A 18 -12.94 9.67 2.76
C ILE A 18 -13.34 11.02 2.14
N LEU A 19 -13.73 11.07 0.86
CA LEU A 19 -14.15 12.31 0.19
C LEU A 19 -15.25 13.08 0.95
N PRO A 20 -16.33 12.46 1.46
CA PRO A 20 -17.36 13.19 2.22
C PRO A 20 -16.94 13.60 3.64
N THR A 21 -15.69 13.37 4.07
CA THR A 21 -15.21 13.69 5.45
C THR A 21 -14.85 15.18 5.59
N GLY A 22 -15.65 16.07 5.01
CA GLY A 22 -15.50 17.52 5.11
C GLY A 22 -14.12 18.04 4.67
N THR A 23 -13.46 18.81 5.54
CA THR A 23 -12.15 19.44 5.26
C THR A 23 -11.04 18.42 5.02
N PHE A 24 -11.09 17.25 5.67
CA PHE A 24 -10.10 16.18 5.45
C PHE A 24 -10.24 15.57 4.06
N GLY A 25 -11.48 15.32 3.62
CA GLY A 25 -11.76 14.85 2.26
C GLY A 25 -11.30 15.85 1.19
N LEU A 26 -11.54 17.15 1.42
CA LEU A 26 -11.12 18.22 0.53
C LEU A 26 -9.59 18.36 0.47
N ALA A 27 -8.90 18.26 1.61
CA ALA A 27 -7.43 18.26 1.66
C ALA A 27 -6.84 17.06 0.91
N CYS A 28 -7.42 15.86 1.09
CA CYS A 28 -6.99 14.68 0.34
C CYS A 28 -7.21 14.83 -1.16
N TRP A 29 -8.32 15.43 -1.57
CA TRP A 29 -8.61 15.68 -2.97
C TRP A 29 -7.65 16.69 -3.60
N LEU A 30 -7.37 17.80 -2.91
CA LEU A 30 -6.38 18.80 -3.35
C LEU A 30 -4.95 18.27 -3.39
N SER A 31 -4.64 17.28 -2.55
CA SER A 31 -3.34 16.62 -2.52
C SER A 31 -3.14 15.59 -3.64
N GLY A 32 -4.16 15.38 -4.50
CA GLY A 32 -4.07 14.47 -5.64
C GLY A 32 -4.15 12.98 -5.27
N LEU A 33 -4.75 12.62 -4.12
CA LEU A 33 -4.90 11.22 -3.76
C LEU A 33 -5.79 10.47 -4.75
N ILE A 34 -5.41 9.23 -5.05
CA ILE A 34 -6.19 8.34 -5.90
C ILE A 34 -7.27 7.68 -5.04
N PHE A 35 -8.54 7.92 -5.36
CA PHE A 35 -9.66 7.37 -4.62
C PHE A 35 -10.20 6.09 -5.29
N ILE A 36 -10.30 5.01 -4.53
CA ILE A 36 -10.74 3.70 -5.04
C ILE A 36 -11.97 3.19 -4.31
N HIS A 37 -12.89 2.57 -5.06
CA HIS A 37 -14.11 1.95 -4.56
C HIS A 37 -13.97 0.45 -4.30
N ARG A 38 -13.72 0.07 -3.06
CA ARG A 38 -13.59 -1.36 -2.71
C ARG A 38 -14.83 -2.21 -2.96
N LYS A 39 -16.02 -1.60 -3.04
CA LYS A 39 -17.28 -2.30 -3.37
C LYS A 39 -17.44 -2.60 -4.85
N LYS A 40 -16.80 -1.82 -5.73
CA LYS A 40 -16.84 -2.00 -7.19
C LYS A 40 -15.45 -2.41 -7.67
N ARG A 41 -15.24 -3.73 -7.73
CA ARG A 41 -13.94 -4.32 -8.06
C ARG A 41 -13.49 -3.93 -9.47
N GLU A 42 -14.39 -3.93 -10.46
CA GLU A 42 -14.05 -3.57 -11.84
C GLU A 42 -13.63 -2.11 -11.96
N GLU A 43 -14.41 -1.18 -11.41
CA GLU A 43 -14.10 0.25 -11.40
C GLU A 43 -12.73 0.52 -10.74
N SER A 44 -12.45 -0.16 -9.63
CA SER A 44 -11.15 -0.06 -8.95
C SER A 44 -9.98 -0.53 -9.82
N ILE A 45 -10.18 -1.59 -10.60
CA ILE A 45 -9.14 -2.12 -11.48
C ILE A 45 -8.90 -1.16 -12.65
N THR A 46 -9.95 -0.60 -13.23
CA THR A 46 -9.85 0.38 -14.32
C THR A 46 -9.11 1.64 -13.85
N THR A 47 -9.52 2.24 -12.73
CA THR A 47 -8.84 3.44 -12.19
C THR A 47 -7.38 3.16 -11.88
N LEU A 48 -7.07 1.98 -11.34
CA LEU A 48 -5.70 1.62 -11.02
C LEU A 48 -4.88 1.40 -12.31
N ALA A 49 -5.47 0.83 -13.36
CA ALA A 49 -4.84 0.68 -14.68
C ALA A 49 -4.52 2.04 -15.33
N GLU A 50 -5.47 2.97 -15.32
CA GLU A 50 -5.25 4.34 -15.81
C GLU A 50 -4.11 5.04 -15.05
N VAL A 51 -4.08 4.86 -13.72
CA VAL A 51 -2.98 5.37 -12.89
C VAL A 51 -1.65 4.74 -13.27
N ALA A 52 -1.61 3.44 -13.55
CA ALA A 52 -0.38 2.78 -13.95
C ALA A 52 0.15 3.24 -15.30
N ASP A 53 -0.73 3.57 -16.24
CA ASP A 53 -0.32 4.18 -17.51
C ASP A 53 0.24 5.60 -17.32
N SER A 54 -0.32 6.35 -16.36
CA SER A 54 0.17 7.69 -16.00
C SER A 54 1.48 7.65 -15.21
N LEU A 55 1.73 6.61 -14.40
CA LEU A 55 2.98 6.43 -13.64
C LEU A 55 4.21 6.54 -14.55
N HIS A 56 4.14 5.92 -15.73
CA HIS A 56 5.23 5.92 -16.71
C HIS A 56 5.46 7.30 -17.34
N LYS A 57 4.41 8.11 -17.47
CA LYS A 57 4.45 9.41 -18.17
C LYS A 57 4.84 10.56 -17.24
N GLU A 58 4.35 10.52 -16.01
CA GLU A 58 4.46 11.63 -15.06
C GLU A 58 5.50 11.38 -13.95
N ASN A 59 6.19 10.23 -13.99
CA ASN A 59 7.30 9.87 -13.09
C ASN A 59 6.96 10.04 -11.60
N PHE A 60 5.77 9.55 -11.21
CA PHE A 60 5.36 9.46 -9.82
C PHE A 60 5.38 8.00 -9.36
N CYS A 61 5.12 7.75 -8.07
CA CYS A 61 4.98 6.41 -7.52
C CYS A 61 3.68 6.30 -6.73
N VAL A 62 3.12 5.09 -6.62
CA VAL A 62 1.84 4.87 -5.94
C VAL A 62 2.05 4.02 -4.70
N LEU A 63 1.54 4.50 -3.56
CA LEU A 63 1.57 3.77 -2.31
C LEU A 63 0.28 2.97 -2.14
N ILE A 64 0.44 1.65 -2.05
CA ILE A 64 -0.67 0.70 -1.86
C ILE A 64 -0.46 -0.10 -0.58
N PHE A 65 -1.51 -0.19 0.23
CA PHE A 65 -1.57 -1.11 1.37
C PHE A 65 -2.30 -2.39 0.95
N PRO A 66 -1.57 -3.50 0.68
CA PRO A 66 -2.15 -4.70 0.08
C PRO A 66 -3.14 -5.42 1.01
N GLU A 67 -3.01 -5.28 2.33
CA GLU A 67 -3.99 -5.78 3.32
C GLU A 67 -5.35 -5.05 3.18
N GLY A 68 -5.29 -3.76 2.85
CA GLY A 68 -6.43 -2.87 2.79
C GLY A 68 -7.03 -2.50 4.16
N THR A 69 -6.66 -3.13 5.25
CA THR A 69 -7.13 -2.77 6.60
C THR A 69 -5.95 -2.61 7.54
N ARG A 70 -6.15 -1.87 8.64
CA ARG A 70 -5.16 -1.83 9.71
C ARG A 70 -5.26 -3.11 10.52
N ASN A 71 -4.13 -3.70 10.85
CA ASN A 71 -4.06 -4.82 11.77
C ASN A 71 -4.12 -4.31 13.23
N HIS A 72 -4.87 -4.99 14.08
CA HIS A 72 -5.16 -4.57 15.46
C HIS A 72 -4.54 -5.49 16.53
N GLY A 73 -3.53 -6.29 16.18
CA GLY A 73 -2.78 -7.08 17.17
C GLY A 73 -2.45 -8.52 16.76
N GLY A 74 -2.15 -8.76 15.49
CA GLY A 74 -1.74 -10.08 14.98
C GLY A 74 -0.59 -10.01 13.99
N SER A 75 -0.32 -11.12 13.30
CA SER A 75 0.62 -11.18 12.16
C SER A 75 0.05 -10.45 10.93
N LEU A 76 0.90 -10.18 9.95
CA LEU A 76 0.53 -9.62 8.64
C LEU A 76 -0.75 -10.29 8.07
N LEU A 77 -1.68 -9.49 7.55
CA LEU A 77 -2.92 -10.00 6.96
C LEU A 77 -2.69 -10.48 5.52
N PRO A 78 -3.55 -11.37 4.98
CA PRO A 78 -3.45 -11.81 3.60
C PRO A 78 -3.53 -10.65 2.61
N PHE A 79 -2.61 -10.62 1.65
CA PHE A 79 -2.54 -9.57 0.65
C PHE A 79 -3.60 -9.72 -0.45
N LYS A 80 -4.18 -8.59 -0.86
CA LYS A 80 -5.05 -8.53 -2.02
C LYS A 80 -4.23 -8.55 -3.31
N ARG A 81 -4.50 -9.55 -4.16
CA ARG A 81 -3.82 -9.78 -5.45
C ARG A 81 -3.96 -8.65 -6.48
N GLY A 82 -4.99 -7.80 -6.38
CA GLY A 82 -5.32 -6.81 -7.41
C GLY A 82 -4.21 -5.80 -7.69
N ALA A 83 -3.47 -5.39 -6.66
CA ALA A 83 -2.37 -4.44 -6.79
C ALA A 83 -1.16 -5.07 -7.52
N PHE A 84 -0.81 -6.30 -7.16
CA PHE A 84 0.30 -7.04 -7.78
C PHE A 84 -0.01 -7.43 -9.22
N GLN A 85 -1.25 -7.85 -9.52
CA GLN A 85 -1.67 -8.13 -10.89
C GLN A 85 -1.56 -6.90 -11.78
N LEU A 86 -1.86 -5.71 -11.25
CA LEU A 86 -1.66 -4.50 -12.00
C LEU A 86 -0.17 -4.21 -12.20
N ALA A 87 0.65 -4.31 -11.16
CA ALA A 87 2.09 -4.07 -11.28
C ALA A 87 2.71 -4.95 -12.38
N VAL A 88 2.28 -6.21 -12.47
CA VAL A 88 2.66 -7.12 -13.56
C VAL A 88 2.13 -6.66 -14.91
N ARG A 89 0.85 -6.28 -15.03
CA ARG A 89 0.30 -5.79 -16.30
C ARG A 89 0.99 -4.52 -16.81
N ALA A 90 1.34 -3.63 -15.90
CA ALA A 90 2.03 -2.38 -16.18
C ALA A 90 3.55 -2.54 -16.30
N GLN A 91 4.08 -3.74 -16.00
CA GLN A 91 5.52 -4.04 -15.99
C GLN A 91 6.32 -3.05 -15.11
N LEU A 92 5.74 -2.70 -13.95
CA LEU A 92 6.33 -1.77 -12.98
C LEU A 92 6.92 -2.52 -11.78
N PRO A 93 8.13 -2.15 -11.32
CA PRO A 93 8.74 -2.77 -10.14
C PRO A 93 7.92 -2.47 -8.89
N VAL A 94 7.89 -3.42 -7.96
CA VAL A 94 7.20 -3.28 -6.67
C VAL A 94 8.24 -3.18 -5.56
N ILE A 95 8.19 -2.10 -4.77
CA ILE A 95 9.09 -1.90 -3.63
C ILE A 95 8.34 -2.24 -2.33
N PRO A 96 8.67 -3.35 -1.64
CA PRO A 96 8.01 -3.70 -0.41
C PRO A 96 8.51 -2.83 0.76
N VAL A 97 7.59 -2.22 1.50
CA VAL A 97 7.91 -1.42 2.69
C VAL A 97 7.22 -2.03 3.90
N VAL A 98 8.01 -2.40 4.91
CA VAL A 98 7.55 -3.04 6.13
C VAL A 98 7.63 -2.07 7.30
N ILE A 99 6.54 -1.97 8.07
CA ILE A 99 6.45 -1.14 9.26
C ILE A 99 6.29 -2.07 10.46
N SER A 100 7.09 -1.87 11.49
CA SER A 100 7.02 -2.67 12.73
C SER A 100 5.67 -2.54 13.41
N SER A 101 5.35 -3.52 14.26
CA SER A 101 4.21 -3.41 15.17
C SER A 101 4.25 -2.08 15.94
N TYR A 102 3.09 -1.46 16.03
CA TYR A 102 2.86 -0.26 16.83
C TYR A 102 1.86 -0.53 17.96
N CYS A 103 1.52 -1.81 18.22
CA CYS A 103 0.56 -2.20 19.26
C CYS A 103 1.01 -1.80 20.67
N ASP A 104 2.32 -1.66 20.90
CA ASP A 104 2.89 -1.25 22.19
C ASP A 104 2.43 0.15 22.61
N PHE A 105 2.33 1.06 21.64
CA PHE A 105 2.09 2.48 21.87
C PHE A 105 0.78 3.01 21.28
N TYR A 106 0.17 2.30 20.33
CA TYR A 106 -1.14 2.61 19.78
C TYR A 106 -2.09 1.41 19.90
N ASN A 107 -3.15 1.60 20.68
CA ASN A 107 -4.24 0.64 20.76
C ASN A 107 -5.58 1.39 20.67
N GLN A 108 -6.35 1.09 19.62
CA GLN A 108 -7.63 1.74 19.37
C GLN A 108 -8.72 1.34 20.38
N GLN A 109 -8.74 0.08 20.83
CA GLN A 109 -9.74 -0.43 21.79
C GLN A 109 -9.54 0.22 23.16
N GLU A 110 -8.28 0.24 23.61
CA GLU A 110 -7.86 0.85 24.88
C GLU A 110 -7.72 2.38 24.81
N LYS A 111 -7.96 2.99 23.64
CA LYS A 111 -7.72 4.42 23.34
C LYS A 111 -6.33 4.90 23.80
N LYS A 112 -5.35 4.01 23.77
CA LYS A 112 -3.98 4.28 24.18
C LYS A 112 -3.21 4.86 23.00
N PHE A 113 -2.63 6.05 23.20
CA PHE A 113 -1.68 6.65 22.29
C PHE A 113 -0.54 7.27 23.09
N THR A 114 0.51 6.48 23.31
CA THR A 114 1.69 6.88 24.08
C THR A 114 2.89 7.10 23.14
N PRO A 115 3.95 7.79 23.59
CA PRO A 115 5.21 7.81 22.87
C PRO A 115 5.72 6.38 22.66
N GLY A 116 6.22 6.11 21.46
CA GLY A 116 6.75 4.80 21.07
C GLY A 116 7.68 4.94 19.89
N LYS A 117 8.31 3.83 19.52
CA LYS A 117 9.20 3.75 18.35
C LYS A 117 8.56 2.85 17.31
N SER A 118 8.67 3.22 16.04
CA SER A 118 8.30 2.37 14.91
C SER A 118 9.49 2.29 13.97
N ILE A 119 9.82 1.08 13.55
CA ILE A 119 10.90 0.80 12.61
C ILE A 119 10.26 0.62 11.24
N ILE A 120 10.77 1.34 10.25
CA ILE A 120 10.37 1.20 8.85
C ILE A 120 11.56 0.62 8.10
N GLN A 121 11.33 -0.47 7.38
CA GLN A 121 12.33 -1.13 6.56
C GLN A 121 11.85 -1.24 5.12
N VAL A 122 12.64 -0.68 4.21
CA VAL A 122 12.45 -0.82 2.77
C VAL A 122 13.21 -2.07 2.32
N LEU A 123 12.52 -2.95 1.59
CA LEU A 123 13.08 -4.17 1.03
C LEU A 123 13.53 -3.94 -0.42
N PRO A 124 14.38 -4.83 -0.97
CA PRO A 124 14.76 -4.78 -2.38
C PRO A 124 13.54 -4.79 -3.29
N GLU A 125 13.66 -4.09 -4.42
CA GLU A 125 12.61 -4.07 -5.42
C GLU A 125 12.37 -5.47 -5.98
N VAL A 126 11.10 -5.76 -6.27
CA VAL A 126 10.67 -6.97 -6.94
C VAL A 126 10.32 -6.58 -8.36
N GLU A 127 11.22 -6.93 -9.29
CA GLU A 127 11.01 -6.67 -10.71
C GLU A 127 9.83 -7.48 -11.24
N THR A 128 9.02 -6.83 -12.08
CA THR A 128 7.88 -7.46 -12.75
C THR A 128 8.07 -7.59 -14.26
N THR A 129 9.23 -7.16 -14.77
CA THR A 129 9.57 -7.20 -16.18
C THR A 129 9.64 -8.64 -16.68
N GLY A 130 8.87 -8.94 -17.74
CA GLY A 130 8.75 -10.28 -18.32
C GLY A 130 7.79 -11.22 -17.59
N LEU A 131 7.15 -10.80 -16.48
CA LEU A 131 6.16 -11.63 -15.78
C LEU A 131 4.80 -11.58 -16.49
N GLY A 132 4.13 -12.73 -16.54
CA GLY A 132 2.79 -12.87 -17.10
C GLY A 132 1.68 -12.74 -16.05
N PRO A 133 0.40 -12.65 -16.46
CA PRO A 133 -0.74 -12.58 -15.54
C PRO A 133 -0.82 -13.76 -14.56
N GLU A 134 -0.33 -14.92 -14.99
CA GLU A 134 -0.25 -16.18 -14.22
C GLU A 134 0.76 -16.11 -13.07
N ASP A 135 1.75 -15.21 -13.14
CA ASP A 135 2.79 -15.05 -12.12
C ASP A 135 2.37 -14.07 -11.01
N GLY A 136 1.29 -13.31 -11.22
CA GLY A 136 0.76 -12.36 -10.23
C GLY A 136 0.47 -12.97 -8.85
N PRO A 137 -0.17 -14.16 -8.75
CA PRO A 137 -0.37 -14.83 -7.47
C PRO A 137 0.95 -15.22 -6.78
N LYS A 138 1.92 -15.77 -7.52
CA LYS A 138 3.23 -16.15 -6.98
C LYS A 138 3.99 -14.93 -6.47
N LEU A 139 3.96 -13.83 -7.23
CA LEU A 139 4.54 -12.55 -6.83
C LEU A 139 3.93 -12.02 -5.53
N THR A 140 2.60 -12.15 -5.40
CA THR A 140 1.88 -11.74 -4.19
C THR A 140 2.34 -12.54 -2.97
N GLU A 141 2.47 -13.86 -3.11
CA GLU A 141 2.93 -14.75 -2.03
C GLU A 141 4.38 -14.48 -1.67
N GLN A 142 5.28 -14.37 -2.66
CA GLN A 142 6.68 -14.04 -2.43
C GLN A 142 6.86 -12.70 -1.70
N ALA A 143 6.14 -11.67 -2.14
CA ALA A 143 6.16 -10.36 -1.49
C ALA A 143 5.61 -10.43 -0.06
N HIS A 144 4.50 -11.15 0.13
CA HIS A 144 3.91 -11.36 1.45
C HIS A 144 4.88 -12.06 2.41
N ASP A 145 5.52 -13.15 1.98
CA ASP A 145 6.40 -13.94 2.84
C ASP A 145 7.68 -13.19 3.21
N SER A 146 8.26 -12.47 2.24
CA SER A 146 9.40 -11.57 2.46
C SER A 146 9.07 -10.45 3.46
N MET A 147 7.89 -9.85 3.31
CA MET A 147 7.40 -8.81 4.22
C MET A 147 7.07 -9.37 5.60
N LEU A 148 6.48 -10.57 5.70
CA LEU A 148 6.15 -11.23 6.95
C LEU A 148 7.41 -11.61 7.73
N ALA A 149 8.41 -12.19 7.08
CA ALA A 149 9.68 -12.53 7.70
C ALA A 149 10.39 -11.28 8.24
N THR A 150 10.35 -10.18 7.47
CA THR A 150 10.88 -8.89 7.92
C THR A 150 10.08 -8.32 9.07
N TYR A 151 8.74 -8.37 9.00
CA TYR A 151 7.84 -7.88 10.04
C TYR A 151 8.09 -8.59 11.38
N GLN A 152 8.22 -9.91 11.37
CA GLN A 152 8.55 -10.72 12.55
C GLN A 152 9.92 -10.43 13.14
N ARG A 153 10.87 -9.95 12.32
CA ARG A 153 12.21 -9.58 12.79
C ARG A 153 12.26 -8.19 13.42
N ILE A 154 11.44 -7.25 12.95
CA ILE A 154 11.47 -5.84 13.37
C ILE A 154 10.39 -5.48 14.40
N SER A 155 9.41 -6.36 14.62
CA SER A 155 8.31 -6.20 15.59
C SER A 155 8.58 -7.05 16.82
#